data_AF-B4HNB6-F1
#
_entry.id   AF-B4HNB6-F1
#
_cell.length_a   1.000
_cell.length_b   1.000
_cell.length_c   1.000
_cell.angle_alpha   90.00
_cell.angle_beta   90.00
_cell.angle_gamma   90.00
#
_symmetry.space_group_name_H-M   'P 1'
#
loop_
_entity.id
_entity.type
_entity.pdbx_description
1 polymer ?
#
loop_
_entity_poly.entity_id
_entity_poly.type
_entity_poly.pdbx_seq_one_letter_code
_entity_poly.pdbx_strand_id
1 'polypeptide(L)'
;MSAGKRGALIIFEGCDRSGKTTQSRLLVELLKSKGIPTLPMNFPERSSSIGQVINSYLTNSKDLPDEVIHLMFSANRWEHMNQTLDWCYAPESGLIKPDAVFYLRAPSNELTNRGQYGDERYEKVEFQGRVAEVFDRICSKEASYFHKFDATQSVEDLHALIGRITEELLPKVATQPLDTLS
;
A
#
# COMPACT_ATOMS: atom_id res chain seq x y z
N MET A 1 -16.49 29.42 -6.96
CA MET A 1 -15.18 28.78 -7.24
C MET A 1 -15.48 27.38 -7.74
N SER A 2 -15.04 26.97 -8.93
CA SER A 2 -15.14 25.56 -9.32
C SER A 2 -14.34 24.76 -8.29
N ALA A 3 -14.98 23.81 -7.60
CA ALA A 3 -14.24 22.89 -6.75
C ALA A 3 -13.09 22.29 -7.57
N GLY A 4 -11.85 22.50 -7.12
CA GLY A 4 -10.67 21.95 -7.80
C GLY A 4 -10.83 20.44 -7.89
N LYS A 5 -10.49 19.84 -9.04
CA LYS A 5 -10.48 18.38 -9.19
C LYS A 5 -9.47 17.81 -8.19
N ARG A 6 -9.89 16.87 -7.34
CA ARG A 6 -9.00 16.19 -6.39
C ARG A 6 -8.12 15.15 -7.11
N GLY A 7 -7.01 14.78 -6.48
CA GLY A 7 -6.21 13.63 -6.88
C GLY A 7 -6.83 12.29 -6.46
N ALA A 8 -6.21 11.19 -6.91
CA ALA A 8 -6.56 9.83 -6.51
C ALA A 8 -5.60 9.30 -5.45
N LEU A 9 -6.11 8.56 -4.46
CA LEU A 9 -5.31 7.77 -3.53
C LEU A 9 -5.27 6.30 -4.01
N ILE A 10 -4.10 5.86 -4.46
CA ILE A 10 -3.88 4.49 -4.97
C ILE A 10 -2.89 3.79 -4.04
N ILE A 11 -3.26 2.62 -3.53
CA ILE A 11 -2.43 1.81 -2.64
C ILE A 11 -1.99 0.53 -3.35
N PHE A 12 -0.75 0.11 -3.10
CA PHE A 12 -0.22 -1.19 -3.52
C PHE A 12 -0.07 -2.10 -2.30
N GLU A 13 -0.81 -3.20 -2.29
CA GLU A 13 -0.77 -4.20 -1.22
C GLU A 13 -0.29 -5.56 -1.71
N GLY A 14 0.12 -6.41 -0.79
CA GLY A 14 0.54 -7.77 -1.07
C GLY A 14 1.67 -8.27 -0.19
N CYS A 15 1.93 -9.58 -0.26
CA CYS A 15 3.01 -10.22 0.50
C CYS A 15 4.40 -9.69 0.10
N ASP A 16 5.41 -10.02 0.90
CA ASP A 16 6.78 -9.61 0.61
C ASP A 16 7.25 -10.15 -0.74
N ARG A 17 7.95 -9.30 -1.50
CA ARG A 17 8.42 -9.56 -2.88
C ARG A 17 7.35 -9.78 -3.95
N SER A 18 6.09 -9.42 -3.66
CA SER A 18 5.03 -9.45 -4.68
C SER A 18 5.23 -8.43 -5.82
N GLY A 19 6.18 -7.51 -5.69
CA GLY A 19 6.49 -6.50 -6.72
C GLY A 19 5.87 -5.12 -6.47
N LYS A 20 5.33 -4.87 -5.27
CA LYS A 20 4.70 -3.59 -4.87
C LYS A 20 5.54 -2.37 -5.24
N THR A 21 6.79 -2.33 -4.78
CA THR A 21 7.72 -1.21 -5.01
C THR A 21 8.02 -1.00 -6.49
N THR A 22 8.15 -2.09 -7.25
CA THR A 22 8.40 -2.02 -8.69
C THR A 22 7.18 -1.43 -9.40
N GLN A 23 6.00 -1.96 -9.14
CA GLN A 23 4.77 -1.52 -9.80
C GLN A 23 4.37 -0.09 -9.40
N SER A 24 4.55 0.30 -8.14
CA SER A 24 4.29 1.67 -7.70
C SER A 24 5.24 2.68 -8.37
N ARG A 25 6.53 2.35 -8.47
CA ARG A 25 7.51 3.18 -9.18
C ARG A 25 7.15 3.33 -10.66
N LEU A 26 6.84 2.24 -11.35
CA LEU A 26 6.45 2.27 -12.75
C LEU A 26 5.18 3.09 -12.97
N LEU A 27 4.18 2.97 -12.09
CA LEU A 27 2.97 3.79 -12.17
C LEU A 27 3.27 5.28 -11.98
N VAL A 28 4.15 5.63 -11.04
CA VAL A 28 4.58 7.02 -10.84
C VAL A 28 5.27 7.57 -12.09
N GLU A 29 6.16 6.79 -12.72
CA GLU A 29 6.82 7.15 -13.97
C GLU A 29 5.82 7.35 -15.11
N LEU A 30 4.87 6.43 -15.28
CA LEU A 30 3.79 6.53 -16.25
C LEU A 30 2.98 7.81 -16.06
N LEU A 31 2.51 8.09 -14.85
CA LEU A 31 1.70 9.28 -14.57
C LEU A 31 2.48 10.58 -14.80
N LYS A 32 3.76 10.62 -14.38
CA LYS A 32 4.64 11.77 -14.63
C LYS A 32 4.89 11.99 -16.13
N SER A 33 5.07 10.90 -16.90
CA SER A 33 5.23 10.99 -18.37
C SER A 33 4.01 11.57 -19.07
N LYS A 34 2.83 11.44 -18.45
CA LYS A 34 1.55 12.03 -18.90
C LYS A 34 1.28 13.43 -18.34
N GLY A 35 2.24 14.02 -17.61
CA GLY A 35 2.08 15.34 -16.99
C GLY A 35 1.12 15.38 -15.80
N ILE A 36 0.79 14.22 -15.22
CA ILE A 36 -0.09 14.12 -14.05
C ILE A 36 0.77 14.30 -12.79
N PRO A 37 0.47 15.27 -11.90
CA PRO A 37 1.16 15.42 -10.63
C PRO A 37 0.96 14.18 -9.76
N THR A 38 2.06 13.57 -9.33
CA THR A 38 2.05 12.32 -8.56
C THR A 38 3.02 12.39 -7.40
N LEU A 39 2.53 12.08 -6.20
CA LEU A 39 3.31 12.01 -4.97
C LEU A 39 3.46 10.53 -4.54
N PRO A 40 4.65 9.92 -4.69
CA PRO A 40 4.91 8.59 -4.15
C PRO A 40 5.03 8.65 -2.61
N MET A 41 4.42 7.68 -1.94
CA MET A 41 4.54 7.48 -0.49
C MET A 41 4.84 6.01 -0.21
N ASN A 42 5.57 5.74 0.87
CA ASN A 42 5.90 4.38 1.31
C ASN A 42 5.70 4.27 2.82
N PHE A 43 5.07 3.18 3.26
CA PHE A 43 4.84 2.90 4.67
C PHE A 43 5.40 1.50 5.04
N PRO A 44 6.01 1.34 6.24
CA PRO A 44 6.30 2.40 7.21
C PRO A 44 7.33 3.41 6.67
N GLU A 45 7.13 4.68 6.99
CA GLU A 45 8.16 5.71 6.75
C GLU A 45 9.20 5.57 7.86
N ARG A 46 10.46 5.31 7.49
CA ARG A 46 11.51 4.85 8.43
C ARG A 46 12.41 5.98 8.96
N SER A 47 12.25 7.21 8.47
CA SER A 47 13.09 8.36 8.85
C SER A 47 12.65 9.04 10.13
N SER A 48 11.34 9.03 10.43
CA SER A 48 10.78 9.61 11.66
C SER A 48 11.22 8.86 12.92
N SER A 49 11.03 9.47 14.11
CA SER A 49 11.33 8.78 15.37
C SER A 49 10.49 7.51 15.56
N ILE A 50 9.22 7.51 15.15
CA ILE A 50 8.37 6.31 15.16
C ILE A 50 8.88 5.31 14.12
N GLY A 51 9.23 5.79 12.92
CA GLY A 51 9.80 5.02 11.83
C GLY A 51 11.07 4.26 12.22
N GLN A 52 11.97 4.91 12.95
CA GLN A 52 13.20 4.29 13.44
C GLN A 52 12.94 3.17 14.46
N VAL A 53 11.93 3.33 15.31
CA VAL A 53 11.50 2.27 16.25
C VAL A 53 10.91 1.08 15.48
N ILE A 54 10.05 1.33 14.49
CA ILE A 54 9.51 0.28 13.62
C ILE A 54 10.62 -0.43 12.86
N ASN A 55 11.58 0.31 12.29
CA ASN A 55 12.71 -0.26 11.58
C ASN A 55 13.56 -1.16 12.49
N SER A 56 13.82 -0.73 13.73
CA SER A 56 14.54 -1.54 14.71
C SER A 56 13.79 -2.83 15.04
N TYR A 57 12.46 -2.76 15.12
CA TYR A 57 11.63 -3.94 15.31
C TYR A 57 11.67 -4.89 14.11
N LEU A 58 11.50 -4.38 12.88
CA LEU A 58 11.50 -5.19 11.65
C LEU A 58 12.85 -5.85 11.38
N THR A 59 13.96 -5.20 11.76
CA THR A 59 15.33 -5.72 11.63
C THR A 59 15.77 -6.61 12.78
N ASN A 60 14.85 -7.01 13.67
CA ASN A 60 15.12 -7.85 14.84
C ASN A 60 16.14 -7.25 15.85
N SER A 61 16.41 -5.94 15.80
CA SER A 61 17.30 -5.27 16.75
C SER A 61 16.61 -4.86 18.05
N LYS A 62 15.27 -4.81 18.05
CA LYS A 62 14.45 -4.54 19.23
C LYS A 62 13.17 -5.38 19.20
N ASP A 63 12.79 -5.93 20.36
CA ASP A 63 11.49 -6.57 20.54
C ASP A 63 10.48 -5.60 21.16
N LEU A 64 9.23 -5.70 20.70
CA LEU A 64 8.07 -4.99 21.20
C LEU A 64 6.87 -5.94 21.24
N PRO A 65 5.92 -5.77 22.16
CA PRO A 65 4.65 -6.49 22.11
C PRO A 65 3.91 -6.22 20.79
N ASP A 66 3.18 -7.22 20.28
CA ASP A 66 2.47 -7.16 19.01
C ASP A 66 1.45 -5.99 18.98
N GLU A 67 0.77 -5.75 20.10
CA GLU A 67 -0.19 -4.64 20.24
C GLU A 67 0.51 -3.29 20.14
N VAL A 68 1.70 -3.16 20.72
CA VAL A 68 2.46 -1.91 20.71
C VAL A 68 2.99 -1.61 19.31
N ILE A 69 3.60 -2.59 18.64
CA ILE A 69 4.12 -2.38 17.28
C ILE A 69 2.98 -2.12 16.29
N HIS A 70 1.82 -2.78 16.44
CA HIS A 70 0.65 -2.51 15.63
C HIS A 70 0.17 -1.05 15.75
N LEU A 71 0.11 -0.53 16.98
CA LEU A 71 -0.22 0.89 17.22
C LEU A 71 0.86 1.83 16.67
N MET A 72 2.13 1.45 16.73
CA MET A 72 3.22 2.25 16.15
C MET A 72 3.11 2.35 14.62
N PHE A 73 2.78 1.25 13.92
CA PHE A 73 2.49 1.30 12.48
C PHE A 73 1.34 2.26 12.15
N SER A 74 0.28 2.25 12.97
CA SER A 74 -0.84 3.17 12.82
C SER A 74 -0.42 4.62 13.06
N ALA A 75 0.32 4.89 14.13
CA ALA A 75 0.84 6.21 14.45
C ALA A 75 1.78 6.75 13.36
N ASN A 76 2.61 5.89 12.77
CA ASN A 76 3.52 6.25 11.67
C ASN A 76 2.79 6.68 10.39
N ARG A 77 1.58 6.15 10.14
CA ARG A 77 0.72 6.68 9.08
C ARG A 77 0.16 8.04 9.47
N TRP A 78 -0.42 8.15 10.66
CA TRP A 78 -1.03 9.40 11.16
C TRP A 78 -0.06 10.59 11.18
N GLU A 79 1.20 10.39 11.58
CA GLU A 79 2.18 11.48 11.64
C GLU A 79 2.52 12.07 10.24
N HIS A 80 2.33 11.29 9.19
CA HIS A 80 2.56 11.71 7.79
C HIS A 80 1.28 12.17 7.09
N MET A 81 0.09 11.84 7.62
CA MET A 81 -1.19 12.32 7.09
C MET A 81 -1.35 13.83 7.26
N ASN A 82 -0.98 14.37 8.43
CA ASN A 82 -1.08 15.82 8.73
C ASN A 82 -0.14 16.69 7.88
N GLN A 83 0.90 16.12 7.26
CA GLN A 83 1.75 16.86 6.32
C GLN A 83 1.07 17.07 4.97
N THR A 84 -0.04 16.36 4.71
CA THR A 84 -0.70 16.34 3.41
C THR A 84 -2.16 16.83 3.48
N LEU A 85 -2.90 16.57 4.57
CA LEU A 85 -4.30 16.99 4.77
C LEU A 85 -4.66 17.15 6.27
N ASP A 86 -5.41 18.20 6.62
CA ASP A 86 -5.88 18.49 7.99
C ASP A 86 -7.03 17.55 8.43
N TRP A 87 -6.88 16.96 9.63
CA TRP A 87 -7.90 16.36 10.55
C TRP A 87 -8.10 14.82 10.71
N CYS A 88 -8.53 14.52 11.95
CA CYS A 88 -8.47 13.37 12.88
C CYS A 88 -9.58 12.27 12.72
N TYR A 89 -9.68 11.09 13.37
CA TYR A 89 -8.93 10.28 14.38
C TYR A 89 -9.52 8.84 14.45
N ALA A 90 -8.67 7.81 14.38
CA ALA A 90 -8.70 6.43 14.93
C ALA A 90 -7.59 5.65 14.18
N PRO A 91 -6.93 4.59 14.71
CA PRO A 91 -5.69 4.10 14.11
C PRO A 91 -5.78 3.73 12.62
N GLU A 92 -6.98 3.35 12.14
CA GLU A 92 -7.31 3.28 10.71
C GLU A 92 -8.69 3.86 10.31
N SER A 93 -9.69 3.89 11.20
CA SER A 93 -10.98 4.55 10.92
C SER A 93 -10.79 6.08 10.82
N GLY A 94 -11.43 6.70 9.85
CA GLY A 94 -11.19 8.11 9.52
C GLY A 94 -9.95 8.36 8.66
N LEU A 95 -9.12 7.35 8.35
CA LEU A 95 -8.16 7.48 7.25
C LEU A 95 -8.91 7.65 5.92
N ILE A 96 -8.28 8.35 4.98
CA ILE A 96 -8.83 8.52 3.63
C ILE A 96 -8.98 7.14 3.00
N LYS A 97 -10.20 6.84 2.54
CA LYS A 97 -10.49 5.62 1.82
C LYS A 97 -9.76 5.66 0.47
N PRO A 98 -9.03 4.59 0.10
CA PRO A 98 -8.37 4.53 -1.20
C PRO A 98 -9.38 4.54 -2.33
N ASP A 99 -9.04 5.21 -3.42
CA ASP A 99 -9.79 5.14 -4.67
C ASP A 99 -9.54 3.80 -5.39
N ALA A 100 -8.36 3.21 -5.19
CA ALA A 100 -8.03 1.86 -5.59
C ALA A 100 -6.97 1.23 -4.68
N VAL A 101 -7.10 -0.06 -4.42
CA VAL A 101 -6.06 -0.90 -3.83
C VAL A 101 -5.67 -1.97 -4.83
N PHE A 102 -4.43 -1.94 -5.29
CA PHE A 102 -3.85 -2.96 -6.17
C PHE A 102 -3.17 -4.02 -5.31
N TYR A 103 -3.84 -5.15 -5.15
CA TYR A 103 -3.37 -6.27 -4.35
C TYR A 103 -2.62 -7.29 -5.23
N LEU A 104 -1.30 -7.34 -5.09
CA LEU A 104 -0.41 -8.19 -5.85
C LEU A 104 -0.25 -9.52 -5.11
N ARG A 105 -0.87 -10.58 -5.65
CA ARG A 105 -0.95 -11.90 -5.04
C ARG A 105 -0.15 -12.93 -5.84
N ALA A 106 0.77 -13.60 -5.18
CA ALA A 106 1.44 -14.80 -5.68
C ALA A 106 1.56 -15.84 -4.55
N PRO A 107 1.78 -17.13 -4.87
CA PRO A 107 2.07 -18.17 -3.89
C PRO A 107 3.35 -17.86 -3.08
N SER A 108 3.33 -18.10 -1.75
CA SER A 108 4.45 -17.75 -0.86
C SER A 108 5.77 -18.41 -1.24
N ASN A 109 5.72 -19.65 -1.75
CA ASN A 109 6.90 -20.41 -2.22
C ASN A 109 7.55 -19.79 -3.46
N GLU A 110 6.81 -19.07 -4.30
CA GLU A 110 7.39 -18.34 -5.43
C GLU A 110 8.03 -17.02 -4.98
N LEU A 111 7.43 -16.37 -3.98
CA LEU A 111 7.93 -15.11 -3.44
C LEU A 111 9.27 -15.29 -2.72
N THR A 112 9.48 -16.41 -2.02
CA THR A 112 10.76 -16.71 -1.36
C THR A 112 11.92 -16.90 -2.33
N ASN A 113 11.65 -17.28 -3.58
CA ASN A 113 12.69 -17.46 -4.59
C ASN A 113 13.22 -16.13 -5.16
N ARG A 114 12.54 -15.02 -4.88
CA ARG A 114 12.90 -13.68 -5.36
C ARG A 114 13.87 -13.01 -4.37
N GLY A 115 15.16 -13.34 -4.46
CA GLY A 115 16.23 -12.70 -3.67
C GLY A 115 16.48 -13.32 -2.28
N GLN A 116 17.33 -12.69 -1.45
CA GLN A 116 17.68 -13.17 -0.11
C GLN A 116 16.49 -13.06 0.85
N TYR A 117 15.84 -14.16 1.24
CA TYR A 117 14.64 -14.22 2.10
C TYR A 117 14.98 -14.57 3.55
N GLY A 118 14.40 -13.84 4.51
CA GLY A 118 14.45 -14.16 5.93
C GLY A 118 15.18 -13.14 6.82
N ASP A 119 15.59 -11.99 6.27
CA ASP A 119 16.38 -11.00 7.02
C ASP A 119 15.48 -10.09 7.87
N GLU A 120 14.27 -9.80 7.41
CA GLU A 120 13.27 -9.05 8.19
C GLU A 120 12.33 -9.97 8.97
N ARG A 121 11.85 -9.50 10.13
CA ARG A 121 11.08 -10.27 11.12
C ARG A 121 9.89 -11.05 10.56
N TYR A 122 9.22 -10.50 9.54
CA TYR A 122 8.00 -11.06 8.95
C TYR A 122 8.25 -11.87 7.67
N GLU A 123 9.49 -11.99 7.21
CA GLU A 123 9.87 -12.84 6.09
C GLU A 123 9.91 -14.32 6.52
N LYS A 124 8.73 -14.86 6.89
CA LYS A 124 8.51 -16.27 7.23
C LYS A 124 7.36 -16.81 6.40
N VAL A 125 7.58 -17.94 5.71
CA VAL A 125 6.61 -18.54 4.76
C VAL A 125 5.23 -18.73 5.38
N GLU A 126 5.16 -19.35 6.57
CA GLU A 126 3.91 -19.60 7.27
C GLU A 126 3.19 -18.31 7.68
N PHE A 127 3.96 -17.29 8.12
CA PHE A 127 3.41 -15.99 8.47
C PHE A 127 2.83 -15.30 7.23
N GLN A 128 3.57 -15.27 6.13
CA GLN A 128 3.11 -14.70 4.86
C GLN A 128 1.89 -15.44 4.30
N GLY A 129 1.78 -16.76 4.52
CA GLY A 129 0.58 -17.53 4.18
C GLY A 129 -0.67 -17.01 4.90
N ARG A 130 -0.58 -16.80 6.23
CA ARG A 130 -1.68 -16.22 7.01
C ARG A 130 -2.00 -14.79 6.58
N VAL A 131 -0.99 -13.98 6.28
CA VAL A 131 -1.18 -12.61 5.75
C VAL A 131 -1.93 -12.64 4.42
N ALA A 132 -1.56 -13.54 3.50
CA ALA A 132 -2.24 -13.70 2.22
C ALA A 132 -3.71 -14.07 2.37
N GLU A 133 -4.05 -14.96 3.31
CA GLU A 133 -5.44 -15.34 3.61
C GLU A 133 -6.27 -14.15 4.12
N VAL A 134 -5.68 -13.30 4.97
CA VAL A 134 -6.34 -12.08 5.46
C VAL A 134 -6.59 -11.11 4.31
N PHE A 135 -5.61 -10.86 3.44
CA PHE A 135 -5.79 -9.99 2.28
C PHE A 135 -6.79 -10.57 1.26
N ASP A 136 -6.80 -11.88 1.05
CA ASP A 136 -7.78 -12.55 0.18
C ASP A 136 -9.21 -12.34 0.70
N ARG A 137 -9.42 -12.36 2.03
CA ARG A 137 -10.71 -12.03 2.67
C ARG A 137 -11.07 -10.55 2.53
N ILE A 138 -10.13 -9.63 2.79
CA ILE A 138 -10.37 -8.19 2.65
C ILE A 138 -10.72 -7.84 1.21
N CYS A 139 -9.94 -8.34 0.25
CA CYS A 139 -10.17 -8.14 -1.18
C CYS A 139 -11.56 -8.62 -1.62
N SER A 140 -12.04 -9.72 -1.04
CA SER A 140 -13.38 -10.25 -1.34
C SER A 140 -14.49 -9.36 -0.76
N LYS A 141 -14.28 -8.81 0.44
CA LYS A 141 -15.24 -7.93 1.11
C LYS A 141 -15.31 -6.54 0.47
N GLU A 142 -14.16 -5.99 0.11
CA GLU A 142 -13.99 -4.62 -0.40
C GLU A 142 -13.75 -4.58 -1.93
N ALA A 143 -14.37 -5.53 -2.65
CA ALA A 143 -14.18 -5.75 -4.09
C ALA A 143 -14.57 -4.56 -4.99
N SER A 144 -15.19 -3.52 -4.43
CA SER A 144 -15.55 -2.30 -5.17
C SER A 144 -14.35 -1.41 -5.50
N TYR A 145 -13.28 -1.47 -4.70
CA TYR A 145 -12.05 -0.70 -4.90
C TYR A 145 -10.77 -1.53 -4.73
N PHE A 146 -10.87 -2.79 -4.30
CA PHE A 146 -9.75 -3.74 -4.36
C PHE A 146 -9.68 -4.43 -5.73
N HIS A 147 -8.51 -4.38 -6.35
CA HIS A 147 -8.18 -5.10 -7.57
C HIS A 147 -7.08 -6.12 -7.29
N LYS A 148 -7.42 -7.40 -7.37
CA LYS A 148 -6.46 -8.50 -7.21
C LYS A 148 -5.74 -8.76 -8.52
N PHE A 149 -4.42 -8.79 -8.45
CA PHE A 149 -3.55 -9.12 -9.57
C PHE A 149 -2.71 -10.36 -9.28
N ASP A 150 -2.47 -11.14 -10.31
CA ASP A 150 -1.53 -12.26 -10.28
C ASP A 150 -0.10 -11.75 -10.42
N ALA A 151 0.64 -11.79 -9.31
CA ALA A 151 2.02 -11.33 -9.23
C ALA A 151 3.05 -12.33 -9.78
N THR A 152 2.59 -13.46 -10.35
CA THR A 152 3.44 -14.42 -11.08
C THR A 152 3.65 -14.03 -12.55
N GLN A 153 2.80 -13.14 -13.08
CA GLN A 153 2.91 -12.60 -14.44
C GLN A 153 4.14 -11.71 -14.62
N SER A 154 4.45 -11.37 -15.88
CA SER A 154 5.53 -10.44 -16.20
C SER A 154 5.28 -9.07 -15.57
N VAL A 155 6.37 -8.34 -15.29
CA VAL A 155 6.27 -7.00 -14.71
C VAL A 155 5.54 -6.07 -15.68
N GLU A 156 5.78 -6.24 -16.98
CA GLU A 156 5.24 -5.45 -18.07
C GLU A 156 3.73 -5.66 -18.24
N ASP A 157 3.26 -6.91 -18.27
CA ASP A 157 1.83 -7.22 -18.42
C ASP A 157 1.04 -6.72 -17.21
N LEU A 158 1.57 -6.97 -16.02
CA LEU A 158 0.97 -6.49 -14.77
C LEU A 158 0.92 -4.96 -14.75
N HIS A 159 1.99 -4.29 -15.16
CA HIS A 159 2.05 -2.84 -15.22
C HIS A 159 1.04 -2.26 -16.23
N ALA A 160 0.90 -2.89 -17.40
CA ALA A 160 -0.07 -2.46 -18.42
C ALA A 160 -1.52 -2.52 -17.91
N LEU A 161 -1.87 -3.56 -17.13
CA LEU A 161 -3.18 -3.67 -16.50
C LEU A 161 -3.40 -2.59 -15.43
N ILE A 162 -2.42 -2.40 -14.55
CA ILE A 162 -2.44 -1.37 -13.49
C ILE A 162 -2.60 0.03 -14.09
N GLY A 163 -1.84 0.34 -15.14
CA GLY A 163 -1.92 1.61 -15.86
C GLY A 163 -3.31 1.85 -16.44
N ARG A 164 -3.89 0.85 -17.11
CA ARG A 164 -5.24 0.92 -17.69
C ARG A 164 -6.30 1.24 -16.63
N ILE A 165 -6.32 0.49 -15.52
CA ILE A 165 -7.28 0.72 -14.44
C ILE A 165 -7.10 2.13 -13.85
N THR A 166 -5.86 2.56 -13.65
CA THR A 166 -5.57 3.91 -13.13
C THR A 166 -6.10 4.99 -14.07
N GLU A 167 -5.90 4.87 -15.37
CA GLU A 167 -6.38 5.83 -16.36
C GLU A 167 -7.90 5.94 -16.42
N GLU A 168 -8.60 4.81 -16.25
CA GLU A 168 -10.06 4.78 -16.15
C GLU A 168 -10.59 5.36 -14.84
N LEU A 169 -9.80 5.24 -13.75
CA LEU A 169 -10.17 5.69 -12.41
C LEU A 169 -10.05 7.21 -12.25
N LEU A 170 -8.94 7.80 -12.70
CA LEU A 170 -8.62 9.22 -12.52
C LEU A 170 -9.77 10.19 -12.88
N PRO A 171 -10.43 10.10 -14.05
CA PRO A 171 -11.52 11.02 -14.39
C PRO A 171 -12.77 10.81 -13.52
N LYS A 172 -13.00 9.59 -13.00
CA LYS A 172 -14.17 9.27 -12.16
C LYS A 172 -14.03 9.88 -10.77
N VAL A 173 -12.84 9.80 -10.18
CA VAL A 173 -12.60 10.24 -8.80
C VAL A 173 -12.38 11.75 -8.69
N ALA A 174 -11.91 12.38 -9.76
CA ALA A 174 -11.71 13.84 -9.83
C ALA A 174 -12.97 14.66 -9.52
N THR A 175 -14.16 14.08 -9.68
CA THR A 175 -15.46 14.73 -9.42
C THR A 175 -16.17 14.23 -8.17
N GLN A 176 -15.61 13.25 -7.46
CA GLN A 176 -16.20 12.66 -6.26
C GLN A 176 -15.60 13.29 -4.98
N PRO A 177 -16.35 13.39 -3.88
CA PRO A 177 -15.77 13.76 -2.60
C PRO A 177 -14.75 12.71 -2.12
N LEU A 178 -13.88 13.09 -1.19
CA LEU A 178 -13.09 12.12 -0.44
C LEU A 178 -14.01 11.36 0.52
N ASP A 179 -13.81 10.05 0.60
CA ASP A 179 -14.49 9.16 1.54
C ASP A 179 -13.48 8.72 2.61
N THR A 180 -13.97 8.26 3.75
CA THR A 180 -13.13 7.77 4.85
C THR A 180 -13.42 6.31 5.13
N LEU A 181 -12.43 5.56 5.59
CA LEU A 181 -12.64 4.20 6.06
C LEU A 181 -13.59 4.23 7.27
N SER A 182 -14.71 3.49 7.14
CA SER A 182 -15.75 3.32 8.16
C SER A 182 -15.29 2.37 9.26
#